data_AF-A0A4Z0V5G4-F1
#
_entry.id   AF-A0A4Z0V5G4-F1
#
_cell.length_a   1.000
_cell.length_b   1.000
_cell.length_c   1.000
_cell.angle_alpha   90.00
_cell.angle_beta   90.00
_cell.angle_gamma   90.00
#
_symmetry.space_group_name_H-M   'P 1'
#
loop_
_entity.id
_entity.type
_entity.pdbx_description
1 polymer ?
#
loop_
_entity_poly.entity_id
_entity_poly.type
_entity_poly.pdbx_seq_one_letter_code
_entity_poly.pdbx_strand_id
1 'polypeptide(L)'
;MITTEIKNKILAAIKANRANYPSDAKHAASLGVTTSVYSAVKNGQTDRVLSDANWISIARKLGVSLRGEIEWKAAKTPTFMFITAQLEACQSSCISAILCDLPNIGKTFTARHYVKTHPNVIYIDCSQVKTKLKLVRKIAAEFGVDSKGRYSDVYEDLVYYLGSIDSPLIILDEAGDLQYEAFLELKALWNATERCCAWYMMGADGLKEKINRSIECKKVGYTEMLSRYGDRYSKVTPDDSKERTRFLIEQARIVAKLNAPEGIDAGEIARKTGGGLRRVYTEIEKLKRQ
;
A
#
# COMPACT_ATOMS: atom_id res chain seq x y z
N MET A 1 8.12 18.16 -20.81
CA MET A 1 7.07 17.60 -21.68
C MET A 1 7.00 16.10 -21.45
N ILE A 2 5.84 15.55 -21.11
CA ILE A 2 5.68 14.09 -21.01
C ILE A 2 5.65 13.47 -22.42
N THR A 3 6.41 12.41 -22.64
CA THR A 3 6.47 11.73 -23.94
C THR A 3 5.20 10.95 -24.23
N THR A 4 4.88 10.74 -25.52
CA THR A 4 3.74 9.91 -25.95
C THR A 4 3.81 8.49 -25.40
N GLU A 5 5.01 7.91 -25.32
CA GLU A 5 5.22 6.58 -24.74
C GLU A 5 4.80 6.53 -23.27
N ILE A 6 5.18 7.55 -22.48
CA ILE A 6 4.77 7.66 -21.07
C ILE A 6 3.25 7.83 -20.97
N LYS A 7 2.63 8.65 -21.82
CA LYS A 7 1.16 8.78 -21.84
C LYS A 7 0.50 7.43 -22.10
N ASN A 8 1.00 6.65 -23.06
CA ASN A 8 0.48 5.32 -23.36
C ASN A 8 0.62 4.34 -22.18
N LYS A 9 1.74 4.39 -21.45
CA LYS A 9 1.91 3.60 -20.21
C LYS A 9 0.90 4.01 -19.14
N ILE A 10 0.65 5.31 -18.98
CA ILE A 10 -0.37 5.82 -18.05
C ILE A 10 -1.77 5.36 -18.47
N LEU A 11 -2.10 5.42 -19.76
CA LEU A 11 -3.38 4.93 -20.29
C LEU A 11 -3.60 3.44 -20.01
N ALA A 12 -2.58 2.61 -20.23
CA ALA A 12 -2.64 1.19 -19.91
C ALA A 12 -2.89 0.97 -18.41
N ALA A 13 -2.21 1.73 -17.55
CA ALA A 13 -2.40 1.67 -16.11
C ALA A 13 -3.81 2.12 -15.68
N ILE A 14 -4.39 3.16 -16.30
CA ILE A 14 -5.77 3.59 -16.05
C ILE A 14 -6.74 2.46 -16.41
N LYS A 15 -6.56 1.82 -17.57
CA LYS A 15 -7.44 0.72 -17.99
C LYS A 15 -7.36 -0.48 -17.05
N ALA A 16 -6.15 -0.87 -16.65
CA ALA A 16 -5.93 -1.97 -15.72
C ALA A 16 -6.51 -1.68 -14.32
N ASN A 17 -6.26 -0.49 -13.78
CA ASN A 17 -6.68 -0.13 -12.42
C ASN A 17 -8.20 0.09 -12.30
N ARG A 18 -8.90 0.35 -13.41
CA ARG A 18 -10.35 0.58 -13.42
C ARG A 18 -11.14 -0.59 -12.82
N ALA A 19 -10.70 -1.83 -13.00
CA ALA A 19 -11.40 -3.01 -12.45
C ALA A 19 -11.53 -2.98 -10.92
N ASN A 20 -10.68 -2.21 -10.22
CA ASN A 20 -10.65 -2.17 -8.76
C ASN A 20 -11.63 -1.15 -8.15
N TYR A 21 -12.40 -0.45 -8.99
CA TYR A 21 -13.36 0.57 -8.57
C TYR A 21 -14.78 0.18 -9.01
N PRO A 22 -15.83 0.63 -8.28
CA PRO A 22 -17.21 0.29 -8.63
C PRO A 22 -17.70 1.01 -9.90
N SER A 23 -17.21 2.22 -10.19
CA SER A 23 -17.67 3.02 -11.34
C SER A 23 -16.55 3.86 -11.98
N ASP A 24 -16.76 4.27 -13.24
CA ASP A 24 -15.85 5.20 -13.94
C ASP A 24 -15.76 6.52 -13.18
N ALA A 25 -16.86 6.98 -12.60
CA ALA A 25 -16.91 8.22 -11.82
C ALA A 25 -16.05 8.15 -10.56
N LYS A 26 -16.08 7.02 -9.83
CA LYS A 26 -15.26 6.84 -8.62
C LYS A 26 -13.78 6.75 -8.95
N HIS A 27 -13.44 6.05 -10.02
CA HIS A 27 -12.06 5.99 -10.48
C HIS A 27 -11.56 7.37 -10.99
N ALA A 28 -12.39 8.11 -11.72
CA ALA A 28 -12.06 9.49 -12.13
C ALA A 28 -11.80 10.39 -10.91
N ALA A 29 -12.66 10.30 -9.88
CA ALA A 29 -12.51 11.04 -8.64
C ALA A 29 -11.22 10.67 -7.89
N SER A 30 -10.90 9.37 -7.76
CA SER A 30 -9.65 8.94 -7.12
C SER A 30 -8.41 9.40 -7.89
N LEU A 31 -8.49 9.47 -9.22
CA LEU A 31 -7.45 10.07 -10.07
C LEU A 31 -7.40 11.60 -10.00
N GLY A 32 -8.46 12.26 -9.53
CA GLY A 32 -8.56 13.70 -9.41
C GLY A 32 -8.88 14.41 -10.72
N VAL A 33 -9.64 13.76 -11.61
CA VAL A 33 -10.07 14.29 -12.91
C VAL A 33 -11.59 14.25 -13.03
N THR A 34 -12.15 15.07 -13.93
CA THR A 34 -13.59 15.02 -14.22
C THR A 34 -13.95 13.76 -15.00
N THR A 35 -15.22 13.36 -14.95
CA THR A 35 -15.74 12.21 -15.71
C THR A 35 -15.58 12.39 -17.23
N SER A 36 -15.74 13.62 -17.73
CA SER A 36 -15.54 13.95 -19.15
C SER A 36 -14.10 13.73 -19.60
N VAL A 37 -13.14 14.26 -18.83
CA VAL A 37 -11.70 14.09 -19.06
C VAL A 37 -11.32 12.62 -18.94
N TYR A 38 -11.83 11.92 -17.93
CA TYR A 38 -11.59 10.50 -17.76
C TYR A 38 -12.07 9.68 -18.96
N SER A 39 -13.27 9.95 -19.48
CA SER A 39 -13.82 9.24 -20.65
C SER A 39 -12.95 9.45 -21.89
N ALA A 40 -12.54 10.70 -22.17
CA ALA A 40 -11.61 11.03 -23.25
C ALA A 40 -10.28 10.26 -23.14
N VAL A 41 -9.66 10.29 -21.96
CA VAL A 41 -8.39 9.61 -21.67
C VAL A 41 -8.54 8.10 -21.79
N LYS A 42 -9.59 7.50 -21.20
CA LYS A 42 -9.87 6.06 -21.28
C LYS A 42 -10.03 5.56 -22.72
N ASN A 43 -10.60 6.40 -23.59
CA ASN A 43 -10.75 6.15 -25.03
C ASN A 43 -9.48 6.42 -25.86
N GLY A 44 -8.36 6.74 -25.21
CA GLY A 44 -7.05 6.86 -25.86
C GLY A 44 -6.70 8.28 -26.30
N GLN A 45 -7.49 9.31 -25.95
CA GLN A 45 -7.16 10.69 -26.30
C GLN A 45 -6.05 11.23 -25.38
N THR A 46 -4.93 11.64 -25.99
CA THR A 46 -3.74 12.13 -25.28
C THR A 46 -3.36 13.57 -25.60
N ASP A 47 -3.93 14.13 -26.67
CA ASP A 47 -3.62 15.49 -27.13
C ASP A 47 -4.56 16.51 -26.49
N ARG A 48 -3.99 17.51 -25.81
CA ARG A 48 -4.69 18.62 -25.13
C ARG A 48 -5.78 18.26 -24.10
N VAL A 49 -6.00 16.97 -23.81
CA VAL A 49 -7.00 16.51 -22.81
C VAL A 49 -6.57 16.79 -21.37
N LEU A 50 -5.27 16.72 -21.09
CA LEU A 50 -4.69 16.90 -19.77
C LEU A 50 -3.39 17.70 -19.86
N SER A 51 -3.14 18.56 -18.87
CA SER A 51 -1.85 19.20 -18.67
C SER A 51 -0.79 18.17 -18.28
N ASP A 52 0.49 18.49 -18.52
CA ASP A 52 1.61 17.65 -18.08
C ASP A 52 1.58 17.40 -16.57
N ALA A 53 1.20 18.40 -15.77
CA ALA A 53 1.07 18.26 -14.32
C ALA A 53 0.00 17.21 -13.94
N ASN A 54 -1.12 17.16 -14.65
CA ASN A 54 -2.15 16.16 -14.41
C ASN A 54 -1.70 14.77 -14.84
N TRP A 55 -1.00 14.63 -15.97
CA TRP A 55 -0.40 13.36 -16.37
C TRP A 55 0.60 12.84 -15.32
N ILE A 56 1.46 13.71 -14.79
CA ILE A 56 2.42 13.37 -13.72
C ILE A 56 1.67 12.94 -12.45
N SER A 57 0.59 13.64 -12.10
CA SER A 57 -0.24 13.31 -10.93
C SER A 57 -0.87 11.92 -11.06
N ILE A 58 -1.45 11.60 -12.21
CA ILE A 58 -2.04 10.27 -12.49
C ILE A 58 -0.94 9.19 -12.48
N ALA A 59 0.19 9.44 -13.12
CA ALA A 59 1.32 8.49 -13.12
C ALA A 59 1.77 8.17 -11.69
N ARG A 60 1.88 9.18 -10.83
CA ARG A 60 2.22 9.01 -9.42
C ARG A 60 1.18 8.15 -8.68
N LYS A 61 -0.11 8.41 -8.86
CA LYS A 61 -1.20 7.65 -8.22
C LYS A 61 -1.22 6.18 -8.65
N LEU A 62 -0.99 5.92 -9.93
CA LEU A 62 -0.98 4.57 -10.50
C LEU A 62 0.36 3.84 -10.33
N GLY A 63 1.39 4.53 -9.81
CA GLY A 63 2.74 3.98 -9.67
C GLY A 63 3.38 3.67 -11.02
N VAL A 64 3.09 4.46 -12.05
CA VAL A 64 3.75 4.40 -13.36
C VAL A 64 5.04 5.21 -13.26
N SER A 65 6.18 4.55 -13.46
CA SER A 65 7.45 5.27 -13.48
C SER A 65 7.52 6.18 -14.70
N LEU A 66 7.90 7.43 -14.44
CA LEU A 66 8.20 8.44 -15.47
C LEU A 66 9.67 8.39 -15.89
N ARG A 67 10.48 7.60 -15.20
CA ARG A 67 11.89 7.36 -15.50
C ARG A 67 12.00 5.99 -16.19
N GLY A 68 13.08 5.77 -16.94
CA GLY A 68 13.39 4.46 -17.52
C GLY A 68 13.77 3.44 -16.44
N GLU A 69 12.85 3.13 -15.53
CA GLU A 69 13.01 2.08 -14.54
C GLU A 69 12.95 0.71 -15.22
N ILE A 70 13.75 -0.21 -14.69
CA ILE A 70 13.73 -1.59 -15.12
C ILE A 70 12.36 -2.20 -14.78
N GLU A 71 11.85 -3.05 -15.67
CA GLU A 71 10.68 -3.84 -15.35
C GLU A 71 11.00 -4.75 -14.15
N TRP A 72 10.14 -4.69 -13.13
CA TRP A 72 10.30 -5.42 -11.87
C TRP A 72 9.10 -6.34 -11.64
N LYS A 73 9.37 -7.65 -11.66
CA LYS A 73 8.38 -8.71 -11.50
C LYS A 73 8.17 -9.04 -10.03
N ALA A 74 6.91 -9.14 -9.63
CA ALA A 74 6.53 -9.53 -8.26
C ALA A 74 6.87 -11.00 -8.00
N ALA A 75 7.81 -11.24 -7.07
CA ALA A 75 8.20 -12.59 -6.69
C ALA A 75 7.36 -13.09 -5.51
N LYS A 76 6.85 -14.32 -5.61
CA LYS A 76 6.07 -14.98 -4.55
C LYS A 76 7.00 -15.51 -3.45
N THR A 77 7.60 -14.60 -2.69
CA THR A 77 8.41 -14.96 -1.53
C THR A 77 7.52 -15.39 -0.36
N PRO A 78 8.05 -16.09 0.66
CA PRO A 78 7.27 -16.42 1.85
C PRO A 78 6.65 -15.20 2.54
N THR A 79 7.32 -14.04 2.52
CA THR A 79 6.76 -12.79 3.08
C THR A 79 5.60 -12.29 2.25
N PHE A 80 5.75 -12.32 0.92
CA PHE A 80 4.68 -11.95 0.00
C PHE A 80 3.44 -12.82 0.24
N MET A 81 3.62 -14.14 0.25
CA MET A 81 2.52 -15.09 0.45
C MET A 81 1.85 -14.92 1.83
N PHE A 82 2.63 -14.74 2.89
CA PHE A 82 2.11 -14.57 4.24
C PHE A 82 1.28 -13.29 4.40
N ILE A 83 1.76 -12.17 3.85
CA ILE A 83 1.04 -10.89 3.93
C ILE A 83 -0.19 -10.93 3.03
N THR A 84 -0.07 -11.46 1.81
CA THR A 84 -1.22 -11.64 0.91
C THR A 84 -2.33 -12.45 1.56
N ALA A 85 -2.01 -13.60 2.16
CA ALA A 85 -3.01 -14.43 2.83
C ALA A 85 -3.71 -13.70 3.99
N GLN A 86 -2.98 -12.89 4.76
CA GLN A 86 -3.59 -12.06 5.80
C GLN A 86 -4.49 -10.95 5.22
N LEU A 87 -4.05 -10.28 4.15
CA LEU A 87 -4.86 -9.24 3.49
C LEU A 87 -6.15 -9.84 2.92
N GLU A 88 -6.09 -11.03 2.31
CA GLU A 88 -7.26 -11.77 1.81
C GLU A 88 -8.22 -12.15 2.93
N ALA A 89 -7.70 -12.68 4.04
CA ALA A 89 -8.50 -13.02 5.22
C ALA A 89 -9.15 -11.77 5.84
N CYS A 90 -8.38 -10.69 6.00
CA CYS A 90 -8.89 -9.41 6.48
C CYS A 90 -10.02 -8.89 5.60
N GLN A 91 -9.78 -8.82 4.29
CA GLN A 91 -10.72 -8.28 3.32
C GLN A 91 -12.03 -9.08 3.30
N SER A 92 -11.93 -10.40 3.10
CA SER A 92 -13.11 -11.28 2.94
C SER A 92 -13.97 -11.38 4.19
N SER A 93 -13.40 -11.15 5.37
CA SER A 93 -14.10 -11.28 6.65
C SER A 93 -14.38 -9.93 7.35
N CYS A 94 -14.01 -8.81 6.72
CA CYS A 94 -14.08 -7.47 7.33
C CYS A 94 -13.41 -7.40 8.72
N ILE A 95 -12.31 -8.12 8.90
CA ILE A 95 -11.55 -8.15 10.16
C ILE A 95 -10.29 -7.30 10.06
N SER A 96 -9.63 -7.10 11.20
CA SER A 96 -8.41 -6.29 11.28
C SER A 96 -7.24 -7.06 11.85
N ALA A 97 -6.04 -6.70 11.40
CA ALA A 97 -4.80 -7.31 11.86
C ALA A 97 -3.66 -6.29 11.88
N ILE A 98 -2.67 -6.55 12.73
CA ILE A 98 -1.43 -5.77 12.80
C ILE A 98 -0.20 -6.65 12.54
N LEU A 99 0.65 -6.19 11.61
CA LEU A 99 1.92 -6.82 11.25
C LEU A 99 3.09 -5.93 11.67
N CYS A 100 3.88 -6.40 12.64
CA CYS A 100 5.13 -5.75 13.04
C CYS A 100 6.29 -6.71 12.77
N ASP A 101 7.11 -6.39 11.78
CA ASP A 101 8.23 -7.24 11.37
C ASP A 101 9.40 -6.40 10.84
N LEU A 102 10.52 -7.03 10.53
CA LEU A 102 11.74 -6.37 10.08
C LEU A 102 11.52 -5.48 8.86
N PRO A 103 12.24 -4.36 8.75
CA PRO A 103 12.27 -3.60 7.50
C PRO A 103 12.90 -4.43 6.38
N ASN A 104 12.66 -4.03 5.14
CA ASN A 104 13.35 -4.58 3.96
C ASN A 104 13.07 -6.06 3.61
N ILE A 105 11.93 -6.61 4.07
CA ILE A 105 11.50 -7.99 3.75
C ILE A 105 10.39 -8.08 2.68
N GLY A 106 9.96 -6.95 2.10
CA GLY A 106 8.94 -6.94 1.03
C GLY A 106 7.52 -6.56 1.48
N LYS A 107 7.35 -6.13 2.74
CA LYS A 107 6.09 -5.65 3.33
C LYS A 107 5.34 -4.65 2.43
N THR A 108 5.88 -3.45 2.27
CA THR A 108 5.29 -2.37 1.46
C THR A 108 5.05 -2.77 0.00
N PHE A 109 5.97 -3.55 -0.59
CA PHE A 109 5.81 -4.03 -1.97
C PHE A 109 4.57 -4.91 -2.10
N THR A 110 4.37 -5.84 -1.15
CA THR A 110 3.23 -6.75 -1.15
C THR A 110 1.91 -5.99 -0.99
N ALA A 111 1.83 -5.04 -0.04
CA ALA A 111 0.65 -4.21 0.14
C ALA A 111 0.27 -3.43 -1.13
N ARG A 112 1.26 -2.79 -1.77
CA ARG A 112 1.03 -2.06 -3.03
C ARG A 112 0.63 -2.98 -4.18
N HIS A 113 1.18 -4.19 -4.23
CA HIS A 113 0.78 -5.19 -5.24
C HIS A 113 -0.65 -5.66 -5.01
N TYR A 114 -1.05 -5.86 -3.76
CA TYR A 114 -2.40 -6.29 -3.39
C TYR A 114 -3.46 -5.27 -3.84
N VAL A 115 -3.24 -3.97 -3.58
CA VAL A 115 -4.11 -2.87 -4.05
C VAL A 115 -4.30 -2.85 -5.58
N LYS A 116 -3.28 -3.24 -6.34
CA LYS A 116 -3.36 -3.28 -7.80
C LYS A 116 -4.21 -4.45 -8.31
N THR A 117 -4.37 -5.49 -7.52
CA THR A 117 -4.97 -6.77 -7.94
C THR A 117 -6.33 -7.04 -7.32
N HIS A 118 -6.74 -6.26 -6.32
CA HIS A 118 -7.99 -6.46 -5.58
C HIS A 118 -8.85 -5.19 -5.60
N PRO A 119 -10.18 -5.32 -5.75
CA PRO A 119 -11.10 -4.20 -5.71
C PRO A 119 -11.28 -3.67 -4.28
N ASN A 120 -11.69 -2.41 -4.15
CA ASN A 120 -12.06 -1.77 -2.88
C ASN A 120 -10.94 -1.76 -1.83
N VAL A 121 -9.68 -1.85 -2.25
CA VAL A 121 -8.51 -1.76 -1.37
C VAL A 121 -7.75 -0.47 -1.60
N ILE A 122 -7.36 0.20 -0.52
CA ILE A 122 -6.46 1.36 -0.59
C ILE A 122 -5.19 1.14 0.23
N TYR A 123 -4.11 1.82 -0.18
CA TYR A 123 -2.83 1.85 0.53
C TYR A 123 -2.54 3.27 1.03
N ILE A 124 -2.27 3.39 2.32
CA ILE A 124 -1.91 4.63 2.98
C ILE A 124 -0.49 4.52 3.54
N ASP A 125 0.41 5.36 3.05
CA ASP A 125 1.72 5.58 3.66
C ASP A 125 1.59 6.59 4.80
N CYS A 126 1.52 6.08 6.03
CA CYS A 126 1.30 6.88 7.23
C CYS A 126 2.45 7.87 7.52
N SER A 127 3.66 7.62 6.99
CA SER A 127 4.79 8.55 7.11
C SER A 127 4.50 9.89 6.42
N GLN A 128 3.63 9.90 5.39
CA GLN A 128 3.25 11.08 4.63
C GLN A 128 2.00 11.78 5.19
N VAL A 129 1.20 11.08 6.00
CA VAL A 129 -0.09 11.55 6.53
C VAL A 129 -0.20 11.40 8.04
N LYS A 130 0.81 11.90 8.76
CA LYS A 130 0.97 11.70 10.21
C LYS A 130 -0.18 12.24 11.08
N THR A 131 -0.95 13.22 10.62
CA THR A 131 -1.98 13.90 11.43
C THR A 131 -3.40 13.40 11.12
N LYS A 132 -4.32 13.48 12.09
CA LYS A 132 -5.75 13.14 11.93
C LYS A 132 -6.36 13.69 10.64
N LEU A 133 -6.23 15.00 10.41
CA LEU A 133 -6.80 15.69 9.26
C LEU A 133 -6.25 15.17 7.92
N LYS A 134 -4.94 14.94 7.84
CA LYS A 134 -4.29 14.43 6.62
C LYS A 134 -4.68 12.98 6.34
N LEU A 135 -4.72 12.16 7.39
CA LEU A 135 -5.04 10.74 7.29
C LEU A 135 -6.44 10.51 6.73
N VAL A 136 -7.47 11.08 7.36
CA VAL A 136 -8.87 10.85 6.96
C VAL A 136 -9.16 11.39 5.56
N ARG A 137 -8.68 12.60 5.24
CA ARG A 137 -8.82 13.16 3.89
C ARG A 137 -8.10 12.33 2.84
N LYS A 138 -6.93 11.76 3.18
CA LYS A 138 -6.21 10.88 2.26
C LYS A 138 -6.99 9.58 2.02
N ILE A 139 -7.54 8.96 3.05
CA ILE A 139 -8.41 7.77 2.92
C ILE A 139 -9.60 8.09 2.02
N ALA A 140 -10.33 9.17 2.29
CA ALA A 140 -11.46 9.60 1.47
C ALA A 140 -11.08 9.80 0.00
N ALA A 141 -9.97 10.51 -0.25
CA ALA A 141 -9.49 10.77 -1.61
C ALA A 141 -9.11 9.49 -2.38
N GLU A 142 -8.47 8.51 -1.72
CA GLU A 142 -8.11 7.23 -2.37
C GLU A 142 -9.36 6.42 -2.77
N PHE A 143 -10.43 6.48 -1.97
CA PHE A 143 -11.71 5.87 -2.32
C PHE A 143 -12.55 6.66 -3.34
N GLY A 144 -12.10 7.87 -3.75
CA GLY A 144 -12.88 8.75 -4.61
C GLY A 144 -14.13 9.34 -3.91
N VAL A 145 -14.05 9.52 -2.59
CA VAL A 145 -15.00 10.30 -1.78
C VAL A 145 -14.49 11.75 -1.73
N ASP A 146 -15.41 12.73 -1.64
CA ASP A 146 -14.97 14.12 -1.53
C ASP A 146 -14.14 14.29 -0.25
N SER A 147 -12.93 14.80 -0.43
CA SER A 147 -11.95 14.99 0.63
C SER A 147 -11.77 16.46 1.00
N LYS A 148 -12.61 17.36 0.46
CA LYS A 148 -12.59 18.81 0.70
C LYS A 148 -13.74 19.24 1.62
N GLY A 149 -13.78 20.50 2.01
CA GLY A 149 -14.83 21.01 2.91
C GLY A 149 -14.56 20.72 4.39
N ARG A 150 -15.61 20.74 5.22
CA ARG A 150 -15.49 20.56 6.67
C ARG A 150 -15.09 19.13 6.99
N TYR A 151 -14.36 18.97 8.10
CA TYR A 151 -13.86 17.66 8.51
C TYR A 151 -14.99 16.67 8.83
N SER A 152 -16.05 17.13 9.50
CA SER A 152 -17.24 16.34 9.83
C SER A 152 -17.86 15.74 8.57
N ASP A 153 -18.06 16.57 7.55
CA ASP A 153 -18.74 16.19 6.31
C ASP A 153 -17.91 15.10 5.59
N VAL A 154 -16.59 15.28 5.48
CA VAL A 154 -15.68 14.27 4.91
C VAL A 154 -15.70 12.96 5.70
N TYR A 155 -15.75 13.05 7.04
CA TYR A 155 -15.77 11.88 7.90
C TYR A 155 -17.07 11.08 7.74
N GLU A 156 -18.21 11.77 7.77
CA GLU A 156 -19.54 11.16 7.60
C GLU A 156 -19.68 10.50 6.22
N ASP A 157 -19.29 11.21 5.16
CA ASP A 157 -19.32 10.68 3.80
C ASP A 157 -18.41 9.46 3.63
N LEU A 158 -17.23 9.47 4.26
CA LEU A 158 -16.31 8.33 4.24
C LEU A 158 -16.91 7.12 4.95
N VAL A 159 -17.44 7.30 6.16
CA VAL A 159 -18.06 6.20 6.93
C VAL A 159 -19.24 5.61 6.17
N TYR A 160 -20.13 6.46 5.66
CA TYR A 160 -21.27 6.02 4.86
C TYR A 160 -20.81 5.23 3.63
N TYR A 161 -19.80 5.74 2.91
CA TYR A 161 -19.26 5.07 1.74
C TYR A 161 -18.67 3.70 2.07
N LEU A 162 -17.85 3.60 3.12
CA LEU A 162 -17.26 2.33 3.56
C LEU A 162 -18.32 1.30 3.95
N GLY A 163 -19.43 1.72 4.56
CA GLY A 163 -20.56 0.83 4.87
C GLY A 163 -21.38 0.41 3.64
N SER A 164 -21.21 1.06 2.49
CA SER A 164 -22.01 0.85 1.29
C SER A 164 -21.35 -0.03 0.22
N ILE A 165 -20.03 -0.27 0.33
CA ILE A 165 -19.27 -1.05 -0.64
C ILE A 165 -18.91 -2.43 -0.10
N ASP A 166 -18.72 -3.39 -1.01
CA ASP A 166 -18.39 -4.75 -0.64
C ASP A 166 -16.92 -4.90 -0.21
N SER A 167 -16.73 -5.42 1.00
CA SER A 167 -15.44 -5.85 1.54
C SER A 167 -14.28 -4.85 1.34
N PRO A 168 -14.43 -3.56 1.74
CA PRO A 168 -13.34 -2.59 1.65
C PRO A 168 -12.20 -2.93 2.61
N LEU A 169 -10.98 -2.65 2.17
CA LEU A 169 -9.78 -2.83 2.99
C LEU A 169 -8.89 -1.58 2.96
N ILE A 170 -8.53 -1.09 4.14
CA ILE A 170 -7.57 0.00 4.31
C ILE A 170 -6.26 -0.57 4.85
N ILE A 171 -5.19 -0.46 4.05
CA ILE A 171 -3.84 -0.85 4.45
C ILE A 171 -3.07 0.39 4.93
N LEU A 172 -2.65 0.38 6.20
CA LEU A 172 -1.90 1.44 6.87
C LEU A 172 -0.43 1.02 7.02
N ASP A 173 0.43 1.49 6.12
CA ASP A 173 1.86 1.20 6.12
C ASP A 173 2.67 2.29 6.84
N GLU A 174 3.79 1.90 7.46
CA GLU A 174 4.57 2.76 8.35
C GLU A 174 3.72 3.42 9.46
N ALA A 175 2.74 2.69 10.00
CA ALA A 175 1.78 3.25 10.97
C ALA A 175 2.42 3.77 12.28
N GLY A 176 3.68 3.38 12.55
CA GLY A 176 4.47 3.91 13.66
C GLY A 176 4.65 5.43 13.59
N ASP A 177 4.55 6.05 12.41
CA ASP A 177 4.70 7.49 12.21
C ASP A 177 3.46 8.32 12.58
N LEU A 178 2.30 7.70 12.77
CA LEU A 178 1.06 8.43 13.06
C LEU A 178 1.12 9.16 14.40
N GLN A 179 0.62 10.38 14.45
CA GLN A 179 0.43 11.10 15.71
C GLN A 179 -0.67 10.45 16.55
N TYR A 180 -0.69 10.79 17.84
CA TYR A 180 -1.62 10.18 18.78
C TYR A 180 -3.09 10.43 18.40
N GLU A 181 -3.42 11.63 17.97
CA GLU A 181 -4.77 12.01 17.54
C GLU A 181 -5.21 11.20 16.31
N ALA A 182 -4.28 10.84 15.42
CA ALA A 182 -4.57 9.95 14.29
C ALA A 182 -4.88 8.51 14.74
N PHE A 183 -4.21 7.98 15.78
CA PHE A 183 -4.56 6.68 16.36
C PHE A 183 -5.95 6.66 16.98
N LEU A 184 -6.33 7.73 17.69
CA LEU A 184 -7.69 7.86 18.22
C LEU A 184 -8.72 7.92 17.10
N GLU A 185 -8.40 8.61 16.00
CA GLU A 185 -9.28 8.68 14.84
C GLU A 185 -9.42 7.32 14.14
N LEU A 186 -8.34 6.54 14.02
CA LEU A 186 -8.41 5.17 13.49
C LEU A 186 -9.29 4.27 14.35
N LYS A 187 -9.21 4.41 15.68
CA LYS A 187 -10.13 3.74 16.61
C LYS A 187 -11.58 4.14 16.35
N ALA A 188 -11.86 5.42 16.14
CA ALA A 188 -13.21 5.92 15.86
C ALA A 188 -13.74 5.42 14.50
N LEU A 189 -12.92 5.47 13.46
CA LEU A 189 -13.27 4.96 12.12
C LEU A 189 -13.51 3.46 12.15
N TRP A 190 -12.67 2.70 12.85
CA TRP A 190 -12.87 1.26 13.02
C TRP A 190 -14.22 0.97 13.68
N ASN A 191 -14.58 1.68 14.76
CA ASN A 191 -15.88 1.49 15.41
C ASN A 191 -17.05 1.82 14.46
N ALA A 192 -16.92 2.91 13.71
CA ALA A 192 -17.95 3.35 12.77
C ALA A 192 -18.09 2.41 11.56
N THR A 193 -17.11 1.54 11.32
CA THR A 193 -17.05 0.63 10.17
C THR A 193 -16.87 -0.83 10.59
N GLU A 194 -17.22 -1.15 11.84
CA GLU A 194 -17.07 -2.49 12.39
C GLU A 194 -17.87 -3.49 11.54
N ARG A 195 -17.23 -4.61 11.16
CA ARG A 195 -17.77 -5.64 10.24
C ARG A 195 -18.13 -5.16 8.83
N CYS A 196 -17.89 -3.89 8.50
CA CYS A 196 -18.10 -3.33 7.18
C CYS A 196 -16.78 -3.06 6.46
N CYS A 197 -15.70 -2.74 7.18
CA CYS A 197 -14.40 -2.44 6.61
C CYS A 197 -13.29 -3.22 7.31
N ALA A 198 -12.44 -3.84 6.51
CA ALA A 198 -11.22 -4.44 6.97
C ALA A 198 -10.13 -3.38 7.18
N TRP A 199 -9.25 -3.62 8.16
CA TRP A 199 -8.14 -2.72 8.47
C TRP A 199 -6.86 -3.51 8.67
N TYR A 200 -5.82 -3.19 7.92
CA TYR A 200 -4.53 -3.88 8.04
C TYR A 200 -3.43 -2.88 8.37
N MET A 201 -2.94 -2.93 9.61
CA MET A 201 -1.86 -2.07 10.06
C MET A 201 -0.53 -2.77 9.91
N MET A 202 0.48 -2.09 9.39
CA MET A 202 1.81 -2.66 9.23
C MET A 202 2.91 -1.67 9.59
N GLY A 203 3.99 -2.19 10.16
CA GLY A 203 5.14 -1.41 10.58
C GLY A 203 6.35 -2.26 10.92
N ALA A 204 7.39 -1.59 11.42
CA ALA A 204 8.55 -2.24 12.02
C ALA A 204 8.39 -2.38 13.54
N ASP A 205 9.41 -2.88 14.23
CA ASP A 205 9.43 -3.02 15.69
C ASP A 205 9.14 -1.70 16.41
N GLY A 206 9.49 -0.56 15.82
CA GLY A 206 9.14 0.76 16.37
C GLY A 206 7.64 0.99 16.55
N LEU A 207 6.77 0.41 15.71
CA LEU A 207 5.31 0.45 15.89
C LEU A 207 4.89 -0.38 17.11
N LYS A 208 5.42 -1.60 17.24
CA LYS A 208 5.16 -2.49 18.38
C LYS A 208 5.56 -1.83 19.70
N GLU A 209 6.78 -1.30 19.77
CA GLU A 209 7.29 -0.62 20.97
C GLU A 209 6.48 0.63 21.32
N LYS A 210 6.07 1.41 20.30
CA LYS A 210 5.23 2.59 20.50
C LYS A 210 3.88 2.23 21.12
N ILE A 211 3.23 1.17 20.64
CA ILE A 211 1.94 0.73 21.17
C ILE A 211 2.12 0.19 22.59
N ASN A 212 3.07 -0.72 22.81
CA ASN A 212 3.32 -1.33 24.11
C ASN A 212 3.62 -0.28 25.18
N ARG A 213 4.57 0.63 24.92
CA ARG A 213 4.89 1.73 25.84
C ARG A 213 3.68 2.62 26.14
N SER A 214 2.84 2.88 25.14
CA SER A 214 1.64 3.69 25.34
C SER A 214 0.61 2.98 26.23
N ILE A 215 0.47 1.65 26.10
CA ILE A 215 -0.37 0.83 26.99
C ILE A 215 0.19 0.81 28.41
N GLU A 216 1.50 0.60 28.57
CA GLU A 216 2.18 0.63 29.87
C GLU A 216 2.00 1.98 30.59
N CYS A 217 2.10 3.08 29.84
CA CYS A 217 1.83 4.43 30.34
C CYS A 217 0.33 4.75 30.51
N LYS A 218 -0.57 3.78 30.32
CA LYS A 218 -2.04 3.94 30.40
C LYS A 218 -2.58 5.08 29.51
N LYS A 219 -1.92 5.32 28.37
CA LYS A 219 -2.36 6.33 27.42
C LYS A 219 -3.66 5.86 26.76
N VAL A 220 -4.70 6.68 26.88
CA VAL A 220 -6.06 6.37 26.43
C VAL A 220 -6.08 5.89 24.98
N GLY A 221 -6.89 4.86 24.69
CA GLY A 221 -7.17 4.41 23.34
C GLY A 221 -6.20 3.37 22.78
N TYR A 222 -4.96 3.24 23.27
CA TYR A 222 -4.01 2.27 22.71
C TYR A 222 -4.35 0.82 23.03
N THR A 223 -4.86 0.53 24.24
CA THR A 223 -5.32 -0.81 24.61
C THR A 223 -6.46 -1.25 23.70
N GLU A 224 -7.45 -0.38 23.51
CA GLU A 224 -8.59 -0.71 22.66
C GLU A 224 -8.22 -0.68 21.17
N MET A 225 -7.20 0.08 20.76
CA MET A 225 -6.69 0.03 19.40
C MET A 225 -6.03 -1.33 19.14
N LEU A 226 -5.15 -1.80 20.02
CA LEU A 226 -4.53 -3.12 19.88
C LEU A 226 -5.59 -4.24 19.83
N SER A 227 -6.62 -4.15 20.67
CA SER A 227 -7.73 -5.12 20.66
C SER A 227 -8.51 -5.15 19.35
N ARG A 228 -8.82 -3.98 18.77
CA ARG A 228 -9.47 -3.88 17.46
C ARG A 228 -8.65 -4.50 16.33
N TYR A 229 -7.33 -4.50 16.44
CA TYR A 229 -6.42 -5.05 15.43
C TYR A 229 -5.92 -6.47 15.77
N GLY A 230 -6.64 -7.21 16.62
CA GLY A 230 -6.45 -8.64 16.83
C GLY A 230 -5.55 -9.04 18.00
N ASP A 231 -5.32 -8.13 18.96
CA ASP A 231 -4.60 -8.35 20.24
C ASP A 231 -3.12 -8.79 20.13
N ARG A 232 -2.63 -9.13 18.94
CA ARG A 232 -1.30 -9.70 18.71
C ARG A 232 -0.65 -9.11 17.47
N TYR A 233 0.67 -9.01 17.52
CA TYR A 233 1.48 -8.60 16.39
C TYR A 233 1.90 -9.81 15.56
N SER A 234 1.39 -9.88 14.33
CA SER A 234 1.84 -10.86 13.34
C SER A 234 3.27 -10.55 12.89
N LYS A 235 4.04 -11.61 12.64
CA LYS A 235 5.37 -11.59 12.02
C LYS A 235 5.59 -12.88 11.22
N VAL A 236 6.32 -12.78 10.12
CA VAL A 236 6.73 -13.90 9.28
C VAL A 236 8.19 -14.31 9.54
N THR A 237 9.03 -13.35 9.94
CA THR A 237 10.45 -13.62 10.12
C THR A 237 10.70 -14.49 11.37
N PRO A 238 11.51 -15.57 11.28
CA PRO A 238 11.88 -16.36 12.46
C PRO A 238 12.55 -15.54 13.58
N ASP A 239 12.33 -15.94 14.83
CA ASP A 239 13.00 -15.33 16.00
C ASP A 239 14.48 -15.72 16.08
N ASP A 240 14.79 -17.00 15.80
CA ASP A 240 16.18 -17.47 15.81
C ASP A 240 17.02 -16.76 14.74
N SER A 241 18.22 -16.35 15.15
CA SER A 241 19.14 -15.56 14.32
C SER A 241 19.61 -16.30 13.07
N LYS A 242 19.88 -17.61 13.16
CA LYS A 242 20.38 -18.41 12.03
C LYS A 242 19.24 -18.71 11.05
N GLU A 243 18.07 -19.07 11.57
CA GLU A 243 16.85 -19.25 10.76
C GLU A 243 16.46 -17.97 10.06
N ARG A 244 16.48 -16.83 10.75
CA ARG A 244 16.24 -15.52 10.15
C ARG A 244 17.20 -15.22 9.01
N THR A 245 18.51 -15.42 9.18
CA THR A 245 19.47 -15.19 8.10
C THR A 245 19.18 -16.08 6.89
N ARG A 246 18.89 -17.38 7.11
CA ARG A 246 18.50 -18.30 6.03
C ARG A 246 17.23 -17.84 5.32
N PHE A 247 16.22 -17.43 6.08
CA PHE A 247 14.96 -16.91 5.55
C PHE A 247 15.18 -15.69 4.66
N LEU A 248 15.96 -14.70 5.12
CA LEU A 248 16.25 -13.49 4.36
C LEU A 248 17.04 -13.77 3.06
N ILE A 249 18.04 -14.65 3.13
CA ILE A 249 18.81 -15.06 1.93
C ILE A 249 17.90 -15.77 0.93
N GLU A 250 17.03 -16.68 1.37
CA GLU A 250 16.13 -17.38 0.46
C GLU A 250 15.13 -16.44 -0.21
N GLN A 251 14.58 -15.48 0.53
CA GLN A 251 13.71 -14.42 -0.02
C GLN A 251 14.44 -13.63 -1.12
N ALA A 252 15.67 -13.20 -0.84
CA ALA A 252 16.50 -12.48 -1.81
C ALA A 252 16.80 -13.33 -3.05
N ARG A 253 17.06 -14.63 -2.88
CA ARG A 253 17.30 -15.57 -3.97
C ARG A 253 16.07 -15.72 -4.87
N ILE A 254 14.88 -15.86 -4.28
CA ILE A 254 13.61 -15.95 -5.03
C ILE A 254 13.39 -14.68 -5.86
N VAL A 255 13.61 -13.51 -5.26
CA VAL A 255 13.50 -12.22 -5.97
C VAL A 255 14.52 -12.11 -7.10
N ALA A 256 15.78 -12.48 -6.84
CA ALA A 256 16.85 -12.39 -7.80
C ALA A 256 16.65 -13.35 -8.98
N LYS A 257 16.22 -14.58 -8.72
CA LYS A 257 15.92 -15.58 -9.76
C LYS A 257 14.89 -15.08 -10.78
N LEU A 258 13.94 -14.26 -10.33
CA LEU A 258 12.88 -13.75 -11.20
C LEU A 258 13.27 -12.49 -11.98
N ASN A 259 14.18 -11.68 -11.43
CA ASN A 259 14.44 -10.32 -11.92
C ASN A 259 15.85 -10.11 -12.50
N ALA A 260 16.82 -10.96 -12.17
CA ALA A 260 18.18 -10.85 -12.69
C ALA A 260 18.22 -11.20 -14.20
N PRO A 261 19.18 -10.64 -14.95
CA PRO A 261 19.46 -11.08 -16.32
C PRO A 261 19.73 -12.59 -16.40
N GLU A 262 19.47 -13.16 -17.58
CA GLU A 262 19.74 -14.58 -17.84
C GLU A 262 21.23 -14.90 -17.67
N GLY A 263 21.55 -16.07 -17.10
CA GLY A 263 22.92 -16.50 -16.84
C GLY A 263 23.55 -15.99 -15.52
N ILE A 264 22.90 -15.06 -14.80
CA ILE A 264 23.41 -14.57 -13.51
C ILE A 264 23.00 -15.51 -12.35
N ASP A 265 23.95 -15.84 -11.45
CA ASP A 265 23.66 -16.64 -10.25
C ASP A 265 22.87 -15.82 -9.20
N ALA A 266 21.57 -16.09 -9.12
CA ALA A 266 20.68 -15.51 -8.11
C ALA A 266 21.12 -15.79 -6.66
N GLY A 267 21.77 -16.94 -6.41
CA GLY A 267 22.32 -17.29 -5.11
C GLY A 267 23.51 -16.42 -4.72
N GLU A 268 24.36 -16.05 -5.68
CA GLU A 268 25.47 -15.13 -5.47
C GLU A 268 24.95 -13.73 -5.11
N ILE A 269 23.96 -13.21 -5.84
CA ILE A 269 23.30 -11.93 -5.52
C ILE A 269 22.73 -11.97 -4.09
N ALA A 270 22.01 -13.04 -3.73
CA ALA A 270 21.40 -13.17 -2.41
C ALA A 270 22.45 -13.18 -1.28
N ARG A 271 23.58 -13.88 -1.47
CA ARG A 271 24.71 -13.90 -0.51
C ARG A 271 25.38 -12.53 -0.41
N LYS A 272 25.71 -11.91 -1.54
CA LYS A 272 26.36 -10.58 -1.60
C LYS A 272 25.53 -9.49 -0.92
N THR A 273 24.21 -9.59 -1.02
CA THR A 273 23.28 -8.62 -0.44
C THR A 273 22.91 -8.91 1.01
N GLY A 274 23.31 -10.08 1.55
CA GLY A 274 22.95 -10.51 2.91
C GLY A 274 21.45 -10.70 3.12
N GLY A 275 20.69 -11.01 2.06
CA GLY A 275 19.23 -11.14 2.12
C GLY A 275 18.43 -9.83 2.05
N GLY A 276 19.10 -8.67 1.94
CA GLY A 276 18.41 -7.38 1.91
C GLY A 276 17.79 -7.06 0.55
N LEU A 277 16.46 -7.04 0.44
CA LEU A 277 15.76 -6.88 -0.85
C LEU A 277 16.05 -5.56 -1.58
N ARG A 278 16.20 -4.44 -0.85
CA ARG A 278 16.63 -3.15 -1.45
C ARG A 278 18.00 -3.26 -2.13
N ARG A 279 18.94 -4.01 -1.55
CA ARG A 279 20.27 -4.22 -2.15
C ARG A 279 20.18 -5.15 -3.37
N VAL A 280 19.32 -6.17 -3.32
CA VAL A 280 19.03 -7.03 -4.48
C VAL A 280 18.56 -6.20 -5.67
N TYR A 281 17.63 -5.25 -5.44
CA TYR A 281 17.20 -4.31 -6.47
C TYR A 281 18.38 -3.53 -7.06
N THR A 282 19.20 -2.91 -6.21
CA THR A 282 20.37 -2.14 -6.66
C THR A 282 21.35 -2.98 -7.47
N GLU A 283 21.64 -4.22 -7.08
CA GLU A 283 22.57 -5.07 -7.82
C GLU A 283 22.00 -5.50 -9.18
N ILE A 284 20.72 -5.85 -9.24
CA ILE A 284 20.06 -6.22 -10.51
C ILE A 284 19.96 -5.01 -11.45
N GLU A 285 19.68 -3.83 -10.91
CA GLU A 285 19.65 -2.60 -11.70
C GLU A 285 21.02 -2.28 -12.32
N LYS A 286 22.12 -2.48 -11.60
CA LYS A 286 23.48 -2.33 -12.16
C LYS A 286 23.70 -3.30 -13.33
N LEU A 287 23.32 -4.56 -13.16
CA LEU A 287 23.50 -5.60 -14.19
C LEU A 287 22.68 -5.35 -15.45
N LYS A 288 21.46 -4.80 -15.32
CA LYS A 288 20.60 -4.48 -16.46
C LYS A 288 21.01 -3.22 -17.24
N ARG A 289 21.89 -2.40 -16.67
CA ARG A 289 22.38 -1.15 -17.27
C ARG A 289 23.76 -1.30 -17.92
N GLN A 290 24.40 -2.45 -17.75
CA GLN A 290 25.60 -2.87 -18.48
C GLN A 290 25.20 -3.43 -19.84
#